data_AF-A0A258CAU0-F1
#
_entry.id   AF-A0A258CAU0-F1
#
_cell.length_a   1.000
_cell.length_b   1.000
_cell.length_c   1.000
_cell.angle_alpha   90.00
_cell.angle_beta   90.00
_cell.angle_gamma   90.00
#
_symmetry.space_group_name_H-M   'P 1'
#
loop_
_entity.id
_entity.type
_entity.pdbx_description
1 polymer ?
#
loop_
_entity_poly.entity_id
_entity_poly.type
_entity_poly.pdbx_seq_one_letter_code
_entity_poly.pdbx_strand_id
1 'polypeptide(L)' 'MTAQVSPWQQFYQALQQAIQQQQLVKLVLSKYQGSDSSLQRLEITPVQLKGSWQLKFLYQH' A
#
# COMPACT_ATOMS: atom_id res chain seq x y z
N MET A 1 -21.54 -14.02 -18.71
CA MET A 1 -20.16 -13.64 -19.08
C MET A 1 -19.55 -12.93 -17.87
N THR A 2 -18.75 -13.61 -17.07
CA THR A 2 -18.10 -12.99 -15.91
C THR A 2 -16.84 -12.27 -16.38
N ALA A 3 -16.84 -10.94 -16.32
CA ALA A 3 -15.63 -10.17 -16.58
C ALA A 3 -14.56 -10.57 -15.56
N GLN A 4 -13.43 -11.09 -16.02
CA GLN A 4 -12.33 -11.50 -15.15
C GLN A 4 -11.65 -10.24 -14.62
N VAL A 5 -11.86 -9.94 -13.34
CA VAL A 5 -11.25 -8.79 -12.66
C VAL A 5 -9.75 -9.04 -12.58
N SER A 6 -8.95 -8.08 -13.07
CA SER A 6 -7.49 -8.19 -13.03
C SER A 6 -6.98 -8.28 -11.57
N PRO A 7 -5.87 -8.98 -11.30
CA PRO A 7 -5.26 -9.01 -9.97
C PRO A 7 -4.99 -7.60 -9.41
N TRP A 8 -4.66 -6.65 -10.28
CA TRP A 8 -4.43 -5.25 -9.92
C TRP A 8 -5.70 -4.55 -9.44
N GLN A 9 -6.83 -4.76 -10.11
CA GLN A 9 -8.12 -4.22 -9.66
C GLN A 9 -8.55 -4.82 -8.32
N GLN A 10 -8.35 -6.12 -8.12
CA GLN A 10 -8.67 -6.78 -6.84
C GLN A 10 -7.82 -6.19 -5.70
N PHE A 11 -6.51 -6.01 -5.93
CA PHE A 11 -5.61 -5.36 -4.99
C PHE A 11 -6.08 -3.94 -4.65
N TYR A 12 -6.37 -3.13 -5.67
CA TYR A 12 -6.78 -1.74 -5.45
C TYR A 12 -8.10 -1.64 -4.69
N GLN A 13 -9.07 -2.50 -5.00
CA GLN A 13 -10.33 -2.58 -4.27
C GLN A 13 -10.12 -2.96 -2.80
N ALA A 14 -9.29 -3.95 -2.52
CA ALA A 14 -8.97 -4.36 -1.15
C ALA A 14 -8.27 -3.24 -0.37
N LEU A 15 -7.31 -2.54 -1.00
CA LEU A 15 -6.62 -1.41 -0.39
C LEU A 15 -7.58 -0.26 -0.09
N GLN A 16 -8.44 0.09 -1.05
CA GLN A 16 -9.43 1.15 -0.87
C GLN A 16 -10.38 0.83 0.29
N GLN A 17 -10.90 -0.40 0.34
CA GLN A 17 -11.77 -0.85 1.42
C GLN A 17 -11.06 -0.78 2.79
N ALA A 18 -9.81 -1.26 2.87
CA ALA A 18 -9.03 -1.23 4.11
C ALA A 18 -8.77 0.20 4.60
N ILE A 19 -8.51 1.15 3.69
CA ILE A 19 -8.33 2.57 4.05
C ILE A 19 -9.65 3.18 4.52
N GLN A 20 -10.73 2.99 3.77
CA GLN A 20 -12.05 3.56 4.09
C GLN A 20 -12.60 3.04 5.42
N GLN A 21 -12.37 1.77 5.72
CA GLN A 21 -12.82 1.13 6.97
C GLN A 21 -11.81 1.29 8.11
N GLN A 22 -10.71 2.03 7.92
CA GLN A 22 -9.64 2.21 8.92
C GLN A 22 -9.04 0.87 9.41
N GLN A 23 -9.01 -0.14 8.54
CA GLN A 23 -8.48 -1.48 8.80
C GLN A 23 -7.07 -1.69 8.25
N LEU A 24 -6.54 -0.73 7.48
CA LEU A 24 -5.17 -0.80 6.99
C LEU A 24 -4.20 -0.76 8.19
N VAL A 25 -3.44 -1.84 8.40
CA VAL A 25 -2.38 -1.88 9.42
C VAL A 25 -1.02 -1.52 8.81
N LYS A 26 -0.70 -2.15 7.67
CA LYS A 26 0.54 -1.93 6.94
C LYS A 26 0.41 -2.44 5.51
N LEU A 27 0.89 -1.68 4.54
CA LEU A 27 1.12 -2.12 3.16
C LEU A 27 2.62 -2.28 2.95
N VAL A 28 3.02 -3.45 2.46
CA VAL A 28 4.42 -3.75 2.12
C VAL A 28 4.50 -4.04 0.64
N LEU A 29 5.24 -3.20 -0.08
CA LEU A 29 5.66 -3.48 -1.44
C LEU A 29 7.11 -3.98 -1.38
N SER A 30 7.30 -5.23 -1.79
CA SER A 30 8.62 -5.87 -1.83
C SER A 30 8.96 -6.24 -3.28
N LYS A 31 10.25 -6.41 -3.58
CA LYS A 31 10.75 -6.66 -4.94
C LYS A 31 10.40 -5.52 -5.90
N TYR A 32 10.80 -4.30 -5.52
CA TYR A 32 10.57 -3.13 -6.34
C TYR A 32 11.21 -3.30 -7.73
N GLN A 33 10.43 -3.07 -8.78
CA GLN A 33 10.90 -2.95 -10.16
C GLN A 33 10.73 -1.49 -10.58
N GLY A 34 11.79 -0.71 -10.42
CA GLY A 34 11.85 0.66 -10.90
C GLY A 34 13.28 1.08 -11.16
N SER A 35 13.49 2.36 -11.42
CA SER A 35 14.79 2.89 -11.82
C SER A 35 15.86 2.81 -10.72
N ASP A 36 15.45 2.76 -9.46
CA ASP A 36 16.35 2.56 -8.33
C ASP A 36 16.46 1.06 -7.99
N SER A 37 17.59 0.45 -8.36
CA SER A 37 17.91 -0.96 -8.11
C SER A 37 18.31 -1.25 -6.66
N SER A 38 18.61 -0.21 -5.87
CA SER A 38 18.93 -0.38 -4.45
C SER A 38 17.66 -0.53 -3.61
N LEU A 39 16.53 0.05 -4.02
CA LEU A 39 15.30 -0.01 -3.25
C LEU A 39 14.76 -1.45 -3.15
N GLN A 40 14.88 -2.05 -1.97
CA GLN A 40 14.43 -3.42 -1.70
C GLN A 40 12.94 -3.47 -1.35
N ARG A 41 12.48 -2.47 -0.60
CA ARG A 41 11.19 -2.51 0.08
C ARG A 41 10.65 -1.12 0.39
N LEU A 42 9.35 -0.96 0.19
CA LEU A 42 8.57 0.19 0.62
C LEU A 42 7.52 -0.27 1.63
N GLU A 43 7.57 0.26 2.84
CA GLU A 43 6.52 0.07 3.83
C GLU A 43 5.68 1.34 3.97
N ILE A 44 4.36 1.17 3.96
CA ILE A 44 3.39 2.24 4.13
C ILE A 44 2.51 1.89 5.33
N THR A 45 2.49 2.73 6.35
CA THR A 45 1.69 2.52 7.57
C THR A 45 0.86 3.76 7.88
N PRO A 46 -0.43 3.64 8.21
CA PRO A 46 -1.17 4.76 8.75
C PRO A 46 -0.68 5.11 10.15
N VAL A 47 -0.57 6.41 10.41
CA VAL A 47 -0.14 6.96 11.70
C VAL A 47 -1.02 8.16 12.04
N GLN A 48 -1.25 8.38 13.33
CA GLN A 48 -1.94 9.57 13.81
C GLN A 48 -0.91 10.61 14.24
N LEU A 49 -0.91 11.77 13.59
CA LEU A 49 0.00 12.88 13.89
C LEU A 49 -0.82 14.14 14.14
N LYS A 50 -0.64 14.76 15.30
CA LYS A 50 -1.33 16.00 15.68
C LYS A 50 -2.86 15.93 15.49
N GLY A 51 -3.46 14.76 15.76
CA GLY A 51 -4.89 14.53 15.62
C GLY A 51 -5.39 14.24 14.19
N SER A 52 -4.51 14.17 13.19
CA SER A 52 -4.87 13.82 11.81
C SER A 52 -4.26 12.49 11.39
N TRP A 53 -5.02 11.70 10.62
CA TRP A 53 -4.51 10.49 9.98
C TRP A 53 -3.58 10.85 8.82
N GLN A 54 -2.41 10.22 8.81
CA GLN A 54 -1.37 10.39 7.80
C GLN A 54 -0.83 9.03 7.39
N LEU A 55 -0.16 8.98 6.24
CA LEU A 55 0.58 7.79 5.81
C LEU A 55 2.08 8.04 6.00
N LYS A 56 2.73 7.15 6.75
CA LYS A 56 4.19 7.10 6.89
C LYS A 56 4.75 6.15 5.82
N PHE A 57 5.74 6.64 5.08
CA PHE A 57 6.48 5.89 4.08
C PHE A 57 7.89 5.60 4.59
N LEU A 58 8.29 4.34 4.58
CA LEU A 58 9.64 3.90 4.94
C LEU A 58 10.26 3.17 3.75
N TYR A 59 11.40 3.70 3.30
CA TYR A 59 12.20 3.15 2.21
C TYR A 59 13.35 2.33 2.81
N GLN A 60 13.57 1.14 2.29
CA GLN A 60 14.71 0.30 2.64
C GLN A 60 15.50 0.01 1.37
N HIS A 61 16.79 0.36 1.40
CA HIS A 61 17.79 0.10 0.36
C HIS A 61 18.66 -1.10 0.74
#